data_AF-A0A960YYN3-F1
#
_entry.id   AF-A0A960YYN3-F1
#
_cell.length_a   1.000
_cell.length_b   1.000
_cell.length_c   1.000
_cell.angle_alpha   90.00
_cell.angle_beta   90.00
_cell.angle_gamma   90.00
#
_symmetry.space_group_name_H-M   'P 1'
#
loop_
_entity.id
_entity.type
_entity.pdbx_description
1 polymer ?
#
loop_
_entity_poly.entity_id
_entity_poly.type
_entity_poly.pdbx_seq_one_letter_code
_entity_poly.pdbx_strand_id
1 'polypeptide(L)' 'MKTTTKKMLTAEELDEKFDNGEDISEYLDSANAKVSFRVKIPALLCKTLIEKSKKENISLDELISKLLEKSLKL' A
#
# COMPACT_ATOMS: atom_id res chain seq x y z
N MET A 1 -21.41 -18.44 -10.50
CA MET A 1 -20.43 -17.38 -10.18
C MET A 1 -20.29 -16.51 -11.43
N LYS A 2 -20.62 -15.22 -11.37
CA LYS A 2 -20.50 -14.33 -12.53
C LYS A 2 -19.02 -13.98 -12.70
N THR A 3 -18.42 -14.37 -13.81
CA THR A 3 -17.07 -13.98 -14.22
C THR A 3 -17.13 -12.53 -14.71
N THR A 4 -16.75 -11.58 -13.85
CA THR A 4 -16.66 -10.17 -14.23
C THR A 4 -15.40 -10.00 -15.09
N THR A 5 -15.57 -9.91 -16.41
CA THR A 5 -14.50 -9.60 -17.35
C THR A 5 -13.92 -8.23 -16.97
N LYS A 6 -12.69 -8.20 -16.45
CA LYS A 6 -12.01 -6.98 -16.01
C LYS A 6 -11.78 -6.08 -17.23
N LYS A 7 -12.58 -5.03 -17.38
CA LYS A 7 -12.36 -4.02 -18.42
C LYS A 7 -11.03 -3.33 -18.11
N MET A 8 -10.12 -3.30 -19.08
CA MET A 8 -8.83 -2.64 -18.95
C MET A 8 -8.86 -1.36 -19.78
N LEU A 9 -8.41 -0.26 -19.18
CA LEU A 9 -8.09 0.98 -19.86
C LEU A 9 -6.56 1.09 -19.95
N THR A 10 -6.08 1.74 -20.99
CA THR A 10 -4.71 2.26 -20.99
C THR A 10 -4.60 3.45 -20.03
N ALA A 11 -3.37 3.84 -19.67
CA ALA A 11 -3.16 5.00 -18.80
C ALA A 11 -3.67 6.30 -19.45
N GLU A 12 -3.44 6.45 -20.76
CA GLU A 12 -3.87 7.63 -21.54
C GLU A 12 -5.40 7.78 -21.55
N GLU A 13 -6.14 6.68 -21.75
CA GLU A 13 -7.61 6.71 -21.73
C GLU A 13 -8.17 6.93 -20.32
N LEU A 14 -7.45 6.47 -19.27
CA LEU A 14 -7.85 6.70 -17.89
C LEU A 14 -7.69 8.17 -17.53
N ASP A 15 -6.57 8.80 -17.91
CA ASP A 15 -6.32 10.22 -17.68
C ASP A 15 -7.37 11.08 -18.40
N GLU A 16 -7.65 10.82 -19.68
CA GLU A 16 -8.66 11.56 -20.45
C GLU A 16 -10.06 11.45 -19.82
N LYS A 17 -10.50 10.24 -19.47
CA LYS A 17 -11.81 10.02 -18.84
C LYS A 17 -11.91 10.68 -17.47
N PHE A 18 -10.84 10.63 -16.69
CA PHE A 18 -10.78 11.27 -15.38
C PHE A 18 -10.84 12.80 -15.50
N ASP A 19 -10.08 13.39 -16.43
CA ASP A 19 -10.06 14.83 -16.68
C ASP A 19 -11.41 15.35 -17.20
N ASN A 20 -12.12 14.54 -17.99
CA ASN A 20 -13.49 14.83 -18.45
C ASN A 20 -14.56 14.66 -17.37
N GLY A 21 -14.20 14.16 -16.17
CA GLY A 21 -15.12 13.93 -15.06
C GLY A 21 -16.05 12.73 -15.27
N GLU A 22 -15.67 11.77 -16.13
CA GLU A 22 -16.40 10.51 -16.29
C GLU A 22 -16.20 9.59 -15.06
N ASP A 23 -17.22 8.77 -14.76
CA ASP A 23 -17.09 7.75 -13.71
C ASP A 23 -16.20 6.59 -14.20
N ILE A 24 -15.03 6.46 -13.58
CA ILE A 24 -14.05 5.40 -13.88
C ILE A 24 -14.08 4.25 -12.87
N SER A 25 -15.05 4.22 -11.96
CA SER A 25 -15.10 3.23 -10.86
C SER A 25 -15.13 1.78 -11.33
N GLU A 26 -15.71 1.50 -12.51
CA GLU A 26 -15.76 0.15 -13.08
C GLU A 26 -14.39 -0.42 -13.52
N TYR A 27 -13.39 0.46 -13.65
CA TYR A 27 -12.02 0.11 -14.04
C TYR A 27 -11.07 0.03 -12.84
N LEU A 28 -11.48 0.55 -11.68
CA LEU A 28 -10.69 0.55 -10.46
C LEU A 28 -10.90 -0.76 -9.68
N ASP A 29 -9.81 -1.47 -9.39
CA ASP A 29 -9.83 -2.69 -8.61
C ASP A 29 -9.70 -2.39 -7.11
N SER A 30 -10.77 -1.85 -6.52
CA SER A 30 -10.79 -1.49 -5.10
C SER A 30 -10.57 -2.70 -4.17
N ALA A 31 -10.95 -3.90 -4.61
CA ALA A 31 -10.78 -5.14 -3.84
C ALA A 31 -9.29 -5.51 -3.66
N ASN A 32 -8.44 -5.17 -4.63
CA ASN A 32 -7.00 -5.39 -4.59
C ASN A 32 -6.19 -4.10 -4.36
N ALA A 33 -6.86 -2.97 -4.11
CA ALA A 33 -6.19 -1.71 -3.87
C ALA A 33 -5.31 -1.81 -2.61
N LYS A 34 -4.01 -1.60 -2.78
CA LYS A 34 -3.08 -1.50 -1.63
C LYS A 34 -3.32 -0.18 -0.91
N VAL A 35 -3.87 -0.27 0.30
CA VAL A 35 -3.95 0.88 1.20
C VAL A 35 -2.56 1.14 1.78
N SER A 36 -2.05 2.36 1.58
CA SER A 36 -0.82 2.82 2.20
C SER A 36 -1.06 4.13 2.91
N PHE A 37 -0.42 4.34 4.05
CA PHE A 37 -0.44 5.59 4.78
C PHE A 37 0.99 5.99 5.14
N ARG A 38 1.26 7.29 5.19
CA ARG A 38 2.58 7.82 5.55
C ARG A 38 2.59 8.22 7.01
N VAL A 39 3.66 7.83 7.71
CA VAL A 39 3.89 8.19 9.11
C VAL A 39 5.21 8.96 9.19
N LYS A 40 5.24 10.04 9.97
CA LYS A 40 6.49 10.72 10.28
C LYS A 40 7.15 10.01 11.47
N ILE A 41 8.35 9.49 11.24
CA ILE A 41 9.16 8.84 12.28
C ILE A 41 10.42 9.69 12.49
N PRO A 42 10.80 10.01 13.74
CA PRO A 42 12.04 10.72 14.04
C PRO A 42 13.27 10.00 13.49
N ALA A 43 14.25 10.74 12.96
CA ALA A 43 15.45 10.16 12.34
C ALA A 43 16.24 9.24 13.28
N LEU A 44 16.25 9.54 14.59
CA LEU A 44 16.91 8.71 15.60
C LEU A 44 16.25 7.33 15.72
N LEU A 45 14.92 7.29 15.71
CA LEU A 45 14.15 6.04 15.71
C LEU A 45 14.38 5.23 14.44
N CYS A 46 14.47 5.88 13.27
CA CYS A 46 14.79 5.18 12.02
C CYS A 46 16.14 4.45 12.11
N LYS A 47 17.18 5.10 12.66
CA LYS A 47 18.49 4.45 12.85
C LYS A 47 18.37 3.22 13.76
N THR A 48 17.69 3.34 14.89
CA THR A 48 17.48 2.23 15.83
C THR A 48 16.72 1.08 15.19
N LEU A 49 15.68 1.36 14.39
CA LEU A 49 14.92 0.32 13.69
C LEU A 49 15.78 -0.42 12.67
N ILE A 50 16.62 0.28 11.91
CA ILE A 50 17.55 -0.31 10.93
C ILE A 50 18.60 -1.19 11.63
N GLU A 51 19.17 -0.74 12.74
CA GLU A 51 20.12 -1.55 13.51
C GLU A 51 19.47 -2.82 14.07
N LYS A 52 18.24 -2.68 14.57
CA LYS A 52 17.48 -3.81 15.10
C LYS A 52 17.11 -4.81 14.00
N SER A 53 16.71 -4.36 12.81
CA SER A 53 16.37 -5.25 11.70
C SER A 53 17.59 -6.06 11.25
N LYS A 54 18.78 -5.43 11.21
CA LYS A 54 20.06 -6.11 10.93
C LYS A 54 20.40 -7.14 12.01
N LYS A 55 20.22 -6.80 13.29
CA LYS A 55 20.50 -7.71 14.41
C LYS A 55 19.60 -8.95 14.39
N GLU A 56 18.34 -8.77 14.02
CA GLU A 56 17.36 -9.86 13.91
C GLU A 56 17.37 -10.57 12.55
N ASN A 57 18.22 -10.10 11.61
CA ASN A 57 18.35 -10.61 10.24
C ASN A 57 17.01 -10.70 9.48
N ILE A 58 16.19 -9.66 9.64
CA ILE A 58 14.90 -9.50 8.96
C ILE A 58 14.84 -8.15 8.24
N SER A 59 13.91 -8.04 7.28
CA SER A 59 13.67 -6.76 6.60
C SER A 59 13.12 -5.70 7.57
N LEU A 60 13.35 -4.42 7.25
CA LEU A 60 12.82 -3.31 8.06
C LEU A 60 11.28 -3.33 8.08
N ASP A 61 10.66 -3.61 6.94
CA ASP A 61 9.20 -3.72 6.83
C ASP A 61 8.65 -4.84 7.71
N GLU A 62 9.30 -6.02 7.70
CA GLU A 62 8.90 -7.14 8.55
C GLU A 62 9.04 -6.81 10.05
N LEU A 63 10.14 -6.14 10.44
CA LEU A 63 10.32 -5.69 11.82
C LEU A 63 9.20 -4.72 12.24
N ILE A 64 8.89 -3.74 11.39
CA ILE A 64 7.83 -2.75 11.68
C ILE A 64 6.48 -3.45 11.79
N SER A 65 6.14 -4.36 10.89
CA SER A 65 4.90 -5.13 10.94
C SER A 65 4.78 -5.93 12.24
N LYS A 66 5.82 -6.67 12.65
CA LYS A 66 5.82 -7.42 13.92
C LYS A 66 5.64 -6.51 15.14
N LEU A 67 6.27 -5.33 15.14
CA LEU A 67 6.12 -4.36 16.23
C LEU A 67 4.70 -3.80 16.30
N LEU A 68 4.12 -3.47 15.14
CA LEU A 68 2.75 -2.99 15.04
C LEU A 68 1.74 -4.04 15.48
N GLU A 69 1.83 -5.27 14.95
CA GLU A 69 1.00 -6.41 15.36
C GLU A 69 1.03 -6.63 16.87
N LYS A 70 2.23 -6.66 17.46
CA LYS A 70 2.41 -6.80 18.91
C LYS A 70 1.76 -5.65 19.70
N SER A 71 1.88 -4.42 19.23
CA SER A 71 1.32 -3.24 19.92
C SER A 71 -0.20 -3.13 19.81
N LEU A 72 -0.76 -3.53 18.67
CA LEU A 72 -2.19 -3.48 18.38
C LEU A 72 -2.92 -4.75 18.84
N LYS A 73 -2.18 -5.77 19.31
CA LYS A 73 -2.70 -7.10 19.69
C LYS A 73 -3.45 -7.77 18.53
N LEU A 74 -2.92 -7.60 17.32
CA LEU A 74 -3.38 -8.29 16.11
C LEU A 74 -2.77 -9.69 16.04
#